data_AF-A0A7Y4XZN0-F1
#
_entry.id   AF-A0A7Y4XZN0-F1
#
_cell.length_a   1.000
_cell.length_b   1.000
_cell.length_c   1.000
_cell.angle_alpha   90.00
_cell.angle_beta   90.00
_cell.angle_gamma   90.00
#
_symmetry.space_group_name_H-M   'P 1'
#
loop_
_entity.id
_entity.type
_entity.pdbx_description
1 polymer ?
#
loop_
_entity_poly.entity_id
_entity_poly.type
_entity_poly.pdbx_seq_one_letter_code
_entity_poly.pdbx_strand_id
1 'polypeptide(L)'
;MKLEEHPTVKKRLESALPVAPVIPKALDAAWLKQMLLEAGADDVGFVEIHRSELDNQRETILSAFPYTKTLVSFVVRMNREAIKTPARSVSNLEFHHTGDQVNDIARAVVRRLEDKGIRAMNPAMGFPMEMGEFPDGDKIWIVSHKPVAVAAGLGMMGIHRNIIHPIFGNFI
;
A
#
# COMPACT_ATOMS: atom_id res chain seq x y z
N MET A 1 -36.62 21.04 11.65
CA MET A 1 -35.28 21.55 12.01
C MET A 1 -34.43 21.50 10.74
N LYS A 2 -33.84 22.63 10.31
CA LYS A 2 -32.99 22.64 9.11
C LYS A 2 -31.66 21.97 9.44
N LEU A 3 -31.12 21.18 8.51
CA LEU A 3 -29.88 20.41 8.70
C LEU A 3 -28.70 21.32 9.12
N GLU A 4 -28.69 22.53 8.56
CA GLU A 4 -27.71 23.61 8.77
C GLU A 4 -27.63 24.10 10.22
N GLU A 5 -28.72 23.98 10.97
CA GLU A 5 -28.82 24.46 12.36
C GLU A 5 -28.43 23.38 13.36
N HIS A 6 -28.20 22.14 12.89
CA HIS A 6 -27.88 21.03 13.77
C HIS A 6 -26.49 21.22 14.43
N PRO A 7 -26.37 21.05 15.76
CA PRO A 7 -25.12 21.31 16.49
C PRO A 7 -23.91 20.56 15.92
N THR A 8 -24.10 19.32 15.46
CA THR A 8 -23.06 18.51 14.82
C THR A 8 -22.64 19.06 13.45
N VAL A 9 -23.58 19.62 12.68
CA VAL A 9 -23.30 20.21 11.37
C VAL A 9 -22.53 21.51 11.53
N LYS A 10 -22.94 22.36 12.48
CA LYS A 10 -22.20 23.58 12.86
C LYS A 10 -20.78 23.26 13.35
N LYS A 11 -20.62 22.34 14.30
CA LYS A 11 -19.29 21.90 14.76
C LYS A 11 -18.42 21.39 13.63
N ARG A 12 -18.97 20.60 12.69
CA ARG A 12 -18.22 20.10 11.54
C ARG A 12 -17.76 21.25 10.64
N LEU A 13 -18.64 22.21 10.34
CA LEU A 13 -18.31 23.39 9.52
C LEU A 13 -17.29 24.30 10.20
N GLU A 14 -17.40 24.50 11.51
CA GLU A 14 -16.44 25.26 12.32
C GLU A 14 -15.07 24.56 12.37
N SER A 15 -15.04 23.23 12.51
CA SER A 15 -13.80 22.43 12.41
C SER A 15 -13.27 22.27 10.98
N ALA A 16 -14.09 22.58 9.97
CA ALA A 16 -13.73 22.53 8.55
C ALA A 16 -13.18 23.87 8.04
N LEU A 17 -12.94 24.86 8.92
CA LEU A 17 -12.08 25.99 8.57
C LEU A 17 -10.72 25.42 8.15
N PRO A 18 -10.36 25.50 6.86
CA PRO A 18 -9.13 24.90 6.40
C PRO A 18 -8.00 25.77 6.91
N VAL A 19 -7.28 25.30 7.94
CA VAL A 19 -5.85 25.54 7.95
C VAL A 19 -5.36 24.89 6.67
N ALA A 20 -5.15 25.69 5.62
CA ALA A 20 -4.59 25.18 4.38
C ALA A 20 -3.33 24.42 4.77
N PRO A 21 -3.29 23.08 4.63
CA PRO A 21 -2.10 22.35 4.98
C PRO A 21 -1.00 22.93 4.11
N VAL A 22 0.10 23.38 4.73
CA VAL A 22 1.32 23.70 4.01
C VAL A 22 1.74 22.38 3.38
N ILE A 23 1.30 22.15 2.13
CA ILE A 23 1.62 20.93 1.41
C ILE A 23 3.14 20.93 1.27
N PRO A 24 3.85 19.97 1.89
CA PRO A 24 5.29 19.89 1.72
C PRO A 24 5.59 19.76 0.21
N LYS A 25 6.50 20.59 -0.29
CA LYS A 25 6.84 20.68 -1.73
C LYS A 25 7.27 19.31 -2.32
N ALA A 26 7.76 18.42 -1.46
CA ALA A 26 7.90 16.98 -1.63
C ALA A 26 8.02 16.35 -0.24
N LEU A 27 7.70 15.06 -0.09
CA LEU A 27 8.03 14.32 1.13
C LEU A 27 9.48 13.86 1.06
N ASP A 28 10.16 13.89 2.20
CA ASP A 28 11.49 13.29 2.32
C ASP A 28 11.37 11.76 2.26
N ALA A 29 11.99 11.17 1.23
CA ALA A 29 11.97 9.73 0.99
C ALA A 29 12.72 8.96 2.09
N ALA A 30 13.79 9.51 2.67
CA ALA A 30 14.54 8.85 3.73
C ALA A 30 13.71 8.78 5.01
N TRP A 31 13.04 9.88 5.36
CA TRP A 31 12.09 9.92 6.47
C TRP A 31 10.92 8.94 6.27
N LEU A 32 10.32 8.91 5.08
CA LEU A 32 9.21 7.99 4.80
C LEU A 32 9.68 6.53 4.87
N LYS A 33 10.86 6.21 4.32
CA LYS A 33 11.46 4.88 4.43
C LYS A 33 11.65 4.47 5.88
N GLN A 34 12.24 5.36 6.69
CA GLN A 34 12.45 5.11 8.11
C GLN A 34 11.13 4.84 8.85
N MET A 35 10.07 5.59 8.55
CA MET A 35 8.74 5.35 9.14
C MET A 35 8.21 3.93 8.84
N LEU A 36 8.38 3.44 7.61
CA LEU A 36 7.94 2.09 7.23
C LEU A 36 8.80 1.01 7.90
N LEU A 37 10.11 1.21 7.97
CA LEU A 37 11.01 0.29 8.67
C LEU A 37 10.67 0.20 10.16
N GLU A 38 10.41 1.34 10.81
CA GLU A 38 9.96 1.40 12.21
C GLU A 38 8.56 0.79 12.43
N ALA A 39 7.72 0.79 11.40
CA ALA A 39 6.43 0.12 11.46
C ALA A 39 6.55 -1.41 11.34
N GLY A 40 7.68 -1.92 10.85
CA GLY A 40 7.99 -3.35 10.77
C GLY A 40 8.23 -3.88 9.35
N ALA A 41 8.40 -3.02 8.35
CA ALA A 41 8.84 -3.46 7.02
C ALA A 41 10.33 -3.84 7.03
N ASP A 42 10.72 -4.83 6.21
CA ASP A 42 12.11 -5.28 6.09
C ASP A 42 12.88 -4.55 4.99
N ASP A 43 12.20 -4.11 3.92
CA ASP A 43 12.73 -3.16 2.94
C ASP A 43 11.58 -2.36 2.28
N VAL A 44 11.93 -1.20 1.72
CA VAL A 44 11.00 -0.20 1.19
C VAL A 44 11.57 0.43 -0.07
N GLY A 45 10.72 0.56 -1.08
CA GLY A 45 10.98 1.25 -2.33
C GLY A 45 9.84 2.19 -2.72
N PHE A 46 10.14 3.12 -3.63
CA PHE A 46 9.21 4.14 -4.08
C PHE A 46 9.16 4.19 -5.60
N VAL A 47 7.98 4.44 -6.15
CA VAL A 47 7.80 4.67 -7.59
C VAL A 47 6.80 5.79 -7.81
N GLU A 48 7.14 6.75 -8.66
CA GLU A 48 6.25 7.84 -9.04
C GLU A 48 5.16 7.34 -9.99
N ILE A 49 3.93 7.85 -9.85
CA ILE A 49 2.76 7.39 -10.61
C ILE A 49 2.92 7.53 -12.14
N HIS A 50 3.77 8.46 -12.59
CA HIS A 50 4.02 8.75 -14.01
C HIS A 50 5.13 7.90 -14.65
N ARG A 51 5.72 6.96 -13.90
CA ARG A 51 6.65 5.98 -14.45
C ARG A 51 5.95 5.07 -15.48
N SER A 52 6.63 4.75 -16.57
CA SER A 52 6.05 3.97 -17.68
C SER A 52 5.76 2.52 -17.25
N GLU A 53 6.49 2.01 -16.27
CA GLU A 53 6.25 0.71 -15.63
C GLU A 53 4.84 0.60 -15.01
N LEU A 54 4.16 1.74 -14.77
CA LEU A 54 2.81 1.80 -14.23
C LEU A 54 1.73 2.08 -15.28
N ASP A 55 2.07 2.27 -16.56
CA ASP A 55 1.12 2.68 -17.61
C ASP A 55 -0.12 1.76 -17.67
N ASN A 56 0.07 0.45 -17.47
CA ASN A 56 -1.00 -0.56 -17.53
C ASN A 56 -1.94 -0.62 -16.31
N GLN A 57 -1.72 0.21 -15.29
CA GLN A 57 -2.53 0.24 -14.06
C GLN A 57 -2.73 1.66 -13.51
N ARG A 58 -2.08 2.67 -14.10
CA ARG A 58 -2.14 4.07 -13.65
C ARG A 58 -3.58 4.58 -13.57
N GLU A 59 -4.37 4.33 -14.60
CA GLU A 59 -5.76 4.80 -14.66
C GLU A 59 -6.61 4.19 -13.53
N THR A 60 -6.52 2.88 -13.33
CA THR A 60 -7.19 2.18 -12.22
C THR A 60 -6.80 2.75 -10.85
N ILE A 61 -5.50 3.00 -10.64
CA ILE A 61 -4.99 3.60 -9.40
C ILE A 61 -5.55 5.00 -9.18
N LEU A 62 -5.56 5.84 -10.22
CA LEU A 62 -6.05 7.21 -10.14
C LEU A 62 -7.58 7.28 -10.03
N SER A 63 -8.31 6.29 -10.56
CA SER A 63 -9.75 6.16 -10.36
C SER A 63 -10.06 5.86 -8.89
N ALA A 64 -9.34 4.91 -8.28
CA ALA A 64 -9.51 4.57 -6.87
C ALA A 64 -9.00 5.66 -5.91
N PHE A 65 -7.89 6.31 -6.24
CA PHE A 65 -7.31 7.39 -5.44
C PHE A 65 -6.69 8.50 -6.32
N PRO A 66 -7.49 9.52 -6.70
CA PRO A 66 -7.08 10.58 -7.65
C PRO A 66 -5.89 11.43 -7.21
N TYR A 67 -5.54 11.41 -5.92
CA TYR A 67 -4.44 12.19 -5.36
C TYR A 67 -3.10 11.46 -5.37
N THR A 68 -3.04 10.26 -5.93
CA THR A 68 -1.81 9.45 -5.99
C THR A 68 -0.71 10.19 -6.75
N LYS A 69 0.43 10.38 -6.10
CA LYS A 69 1.67 10.89 -6.73
C LYS A 69 2.79 9.85 -6.72
N THR A 70 2.84 9.05 -5.66
CA THR A 70 3.88 8.06 -5.41
C THR A 70 3.22 6.81 -4.84
N LEU A 71 3.64 5.64 -5.32
CA LEU A 71 3.36 4.38 -4.66
C LEU A 71 4.53 4.04 -3.74
N VAL A 72 4.21 3.65 -2.51
CA VAL A 72 5.16 3.08 -1.58
C VAL A 72 5.00 1.57 -1.65
N SER A 73 6.09 0.87 -1.98
CA SER A 73 6.15 -0.58 -1.95
C SER A 73 7.07 -1.01 -0.82
N PHE A 74 6.71 -2.06 -0.10
CA PHE A 74 7.53 -2.61 0.95
C PHE A 74 7.34 -4.12 1.03
N VAL A 75 8.28 -4.78 1.68
CA VAL A 75 8.27 -6.23 1.87
C VAL A 75 8.40 -6.55 3.36
N VAL A 76 7.86 -7.71 3.75
CA VAL A 76 8.04 -8.29 5.08
C VAL A 76 8.60 -9.69 4.87
N ARG A 77 9.70 -10.00 5.53
CA ARG A 77 10.39 -11.27 5.36
C ARG A 77 9.66 -12.37 6.13
N MET A 78 9.40 -13.47 5.43
CA MET A 78 8.89 -14.71 6.02
C MET A 78 10.01 -15.53 6.68
N ASN A 79 9.62 -16.34 7.67
CA ASN A 79 10.44 -17.42 8.20
C ASN A 79 10.68 -18.49 7.11
N ARG A 80 11.95 -18.65 6.73
CA ARG A 80 12.37 -19.50 5.62
C ARG A 80 12.04 -20.98 5.85
N GLU A 81 12.15 -21.48 7.07
CA GLU A 81 11.88 -22.89 7.37
C GLU A 81 10.38 -23.16 7.41
N ALA A 82 9.61 -22.24 7.99
CA ALA A 82 8.16 -22.34 8.06
C ALA A 82 7.50 -22.34 6.68
N ILE A 83 7.98 -21.53 5.73
CA ILE A 83 7.38 -21.46 4.39
C ILE A 83 7.87 -22.58 3.44
N LYS A 84 9.05 -23.19 3.71
CA LYS A 84 9.60 -24.28 2.89
C LYS A 84 9.07 -25.66 3.25
N THR A 85 8.54 -25.82 4.46
CA THR A 85 8.06 -27.13 4.92
C THR A 85 6.89 -27.64 4.06
N PRO A 86 6.83 -28.94 3.76
CA PRO A 86 5.65 -29.54 3.13
C PRO A 86 4.44 -29.57 4.07
N ALA A 87 4.62 -29.34 5.37
CA ALA A 87 3.52 -29.28 6.34
C ALA A 87 2.64 -28.04 6.08
N ARG A 88 1.50 -28.24 5.41
CA ARG A 88 0.62 -27.15 4.97
C ARG A 88 0.14 -26.24 6.10
N SER A 89 -0.13 -26.78 7.29
CA SER A 89 -0.56 -25.98 8.44
C SER A 89 0.48 -24.93 8.83
N VAL A 90 1.77 -25.28 8.78
CA VAL A 90 2.87 -24.39 9.16
C VAL A 90 3.13 -23.35 8.07
N SER A 91 3.24 -23.76 6.81
CA SER A 91 3.49 -22.83 5.70
C SER A 91 2.31 -21.88 5.47
N ASN A 92 1.07 -22.36 5.64
CA ASN A 92 -0.11 -21.52 5.54
C ASN A 92 -0.18 -20.50 6.68
N LEU A 93 0.13 -20.91 7.92
CA LEU A 93 0.16 -20.00 9.07
C LEU A 93 1.17 -18.87 8.87
N GLU A 94 2.39 -19.20 8.43
CA GLU A 94 3.44 -18.22 8.15
C GLU A 94 3.02 -17.21 7.08
N PHE A 95 2.43 -17.69 5.98
CA PHE A 95 1.96 -16.83 4.90
C PHE A 95 0.86 -15.86 5.36
N HIS A 96 -0.11 -16.34 6.14
CA HIS A 96 -1.19 -15.49 6.64
C HIS A 96 -0.71 -14.48 7.68
N HIS A 97 0.13 -14.90 8.65
CA HIS A 97 0.68 -13.97 9.64
C HIS A 97 1.50 -12.85 8.99
N THR A 98 2.34 -13.19 8.02
CA THR A 98 3.11 -12.18 7.26
C THR A 98 2.16 -11.25 6.48
N GLY A 99 1.10 -11.81 5.91
CA GLY A 99 0.07 -11.03 5.24
C GLY A 99 -0.69 -10.06 6.13
N ASP A 100 -1.07 -10.50 7.32
CA ASP A 100 -1.72 -9.66 8.33
C ASP A 100 -0.75 -8.56 8.78
N GLN A 101 0.52 -8.89 9.01
CA GLN A 101 1.55 -7.92 9.34
C GLN A 101 1.72 -6.85 8.24
N VAL A 102 1.72 -7.23 6.96
CA VAL A 102 1.75 -6.27 5.83
C VAL A 102 0.57 -5.30 5.91
N ASN A 103 -0.65 -5.81 6.10
CA ASN A 103 -1.84 -4.96 6.20
C ASN A 103 -1.78 -4.03 7.43
N ASP A 104 -1.30 -4.53 8.57
CA ASP A 104 -1.18 -3.75 9.80
C ASP A 104 -0.13 -2.64 9.68
N ILE A 105 1.03 -2.93 9.08
CA ILE A 105 2.07 -1.94 8.77
C ILE A 105 1.48 -0.84 7.89
N ALA A 106 0.85 -1.22 6.78
CA ALA A 106 0.33 -0.24 5.83
C ALA A 106 -0.79 0.62 6.46
N ARG A 107 -1.67 0.00 7.25
CA ARG A 107 -2.71 0.72 8.02
C ARG A 107 -2.09 1.72 9.00
N ALA A 108 -1.04 1.33 9.73
CA ALA A 108 -0.36 2.20 10.68
C ALA A 108 0.32 3.38 9.97
N VAL A 109 0.99 3.13 8.84
CA VAL A 109 1.68 4.15 8.04
C VAL A 109 0.69 5.15 7.45
N VAL A 110 -0.40 4.68 6.84
CA VAL A 110 -1.44 5.57 6.29
C VAL A 110 -2.04 6.48 7.36
N ARG A 111 -2.30 5.96 8.57
CA ARG A 111 -2.76 6.79 9.71
C ARG A 111 -1.73 7.83 10.13
N ARG A 112 -0.45 7.45 10.25
CA ARG A 112 0.63 8.39 10.61
C ARG A 112 0.81 9.50 9.56
N LEU A 113 0.56 9.19 8.28
CA LEU A 113 0.56 10.18 7.20
C LEU A 113 -0.67 11.10 7.30
N GLU A 114 -1.85 10.54 7.57
CA GLU A 114 -3.08 11.30 7.79
C GLU A 114 -2.96 12.29 8.96
N ASP A 115 -2.37 11.87 10.09
CA ASP A 115 -2.09 12.73 11.25
C ASP A 115 -1.19 13.93 10.90
N LYS A 116 -0.45 13.85 9.79
CA LYS A 116 0.44 14.90 9.25
C LYS A 116 -0.20 15.67 8.09
N GLY A 117 -1.49 15.44 7.81
CA GLY A 117 -2.22 16.07 6.70
C GLY A 117 -1.83 15.53 5.32
N ILE A 118 -1.18 14.36 5.25
CA ILE A 118 -0.79 13.71 4.00
C ILE A 118 -1.82 12.63 3.67
N ARG A 119 -2.47 12.78 2.53
CA ARG A 119 -3.44 11.79 2.06
C ARG A 119 -2.71 10.54 1.56
N ALA A 120 -3.10 9.39 2.09
CA ALA A 120 -2.60 8.09 1.67
C ALA A 120 -3.72 7.05 1.74
N MET A 121 -3.58 5.97 0.96
CA MET A 121 -4.54 4.87 0.92
C MET A 121 -3.76 3.55 0.84
N ASN A 122 -4.23 2.55 1.58
CA ASN A 122 -3.68 1.19 1.52
C ASN A 122 -4.66 0.26 0.77
N PRO A 123 -4.27 -0.35 -0.36
CA PRO A 123 -4.99 -1.48 -0.92
C PRO A 123 -4.73 -2.76 -0.12
N ALA A 124 -5.59 -3.77 -0.22
CA ALA A 124 -5.38 -5.05 0.46
C ALA A 124 -4.10 -5.76 -0.05
N MET A 125 -3.37 -6.44 0.85
CA MET A 125 -2.22 -7.28 0.46
C MET A 125 -2.63 -8.37 -0.56
N GLY A 126 -3.81 -8.96 -0.38
CA GLY A 126 -4.36 -10.00 -1.23
C GLY A 126 -5.88 -10.04 -1.18
N PHE A 127 -6.48 -11.03 -1.85
CA PHE A 127 -7.93 -11.20 -2.00
C PHE A 127 -8.64 -9.93 -2.50
N PRO A 128 -8.32 -9.46 -3.71
CA PRO A 128 -8.97 -8.30 -4.28
C PRO A 128 -10.43 -8.61 -4.64
N MET A 129 -11.33 -7.63 -4.45
CA MET A 129 -12.77 -7.83 -4.45
C MET A 129 -13.54 -6.82 -5.32
N GLU A 130 -12.90 -6.19 -6.30
CA GLU A 130 -13.58 -5.30 -7.26
C GLU A 130 -14.40 -6.12 -8.27
N MET A 131 -15.37 -6.90 -7.76
CA MET A 131 -16.16 -7.87 -8.52
C MET A 131 -17.19 -7.21 -9.44
N GLY A 132 -17.49 -5.92 -9.24
CA GLY A 132 -18.32 -5.13 -10.16
C GLY A 132 -17.70 -5.01 -11.55
N GLU A 133 -16.38 -5.15 -11.64
CA GLU A 133 -15.63 -5.15 -12.90
C GLU A 133 -15.57 -6.54 -13.56
N PHE A 134 -16.13 -7.60 -12.95
CA PHE A 134 -16.06 -8.95 -13.50
C PHE A 134 -17.35 -9.31 -14.28
N PRO A 135 -17.27 -9.93 -15.48
CA PRO A 135 -16.07 -10.36 -16.20
C PRO A 135 -15.55 -9.34 -17.23
N ASP A 136 -16.28 -8.24 -17.47
CA ASP A 136 -16.06 -7.35 -18.61
C ASP A 136 -14.87 -6.39 -18.44
N GLY A 137 -14.47 -6.13 -17.20
CA GLY A 137 -13.35 -5.29 -16.83
C GLY A 137 -12.02 -6.04 -16.76
N ASP A 138 -10.92 -5.30 -16.88
CA ASP A 138 -9.59 -5.89 -17.05
C ASP A 138 -9.06 -6.61 -15.80
N LYS A 139 -9.43 -6.16 -14.58
CA LYS A 139 -8.86 -6.64 -13.30
C LYS A 139 -9.86 -6.45 -12.17
N ILE A 140 -9.82 -7.37 -11.19
CA ILE A 140 -10.60 -7.27 -9.94
C ILE A 140 -9.82 -6.61 -8.79
N TRP A 141 -8.64 -6.04 -9.08
CA TRP A 141 -7.73 -5.41 -8.10
C TRP A 141 -7.31 -4.00 -8.52
N ILE A 142 -7.08 -3.14 -7.52
CA ILE A 142 -6.68 -1.74 -7.73
C ILE A 142 -5.18 -1.63 -8.12
N VAL A 143 -4.31 -2.40 -7.44
CA VAL A 143 -2.86 -2.32 -7.60
C VAL A 143 -2.28 -3.70 -7.89
N SER A 144 -1.44 -3.81 -8.92
CA SER A 144 -0.63 -5.00 -9.17
C SER A 144 0.66 -4.91 -8.35
N HIS A 145 0.64 -5.43 -7.11
CA HIS A 145 1.75 -5.30 -6.15
C HIS A 145 3.12 -5.73 -6.69
N LYS A 146 3.17 -6.84 -7.45
CA LYS A 146 4.44 -7.40 -7.93
C LYS A 146 5.15 -6.48 -8.95
N PRO A 147 4.51 -6.03 -10.05
CA PRO A 147 5.10 -5.00 -10.93
C PRO A 147 5.54 -3.73 -10.20
N VAL A 148 4.74 -3.27 -9.22
CA VAL A 148 5.09 -2.09 -8.41
C VAL A 148 6.36 -2.33 -7.60
N ALA A 149 6.50 -3.50 -6.97
CA ALA A 149 7.71 -3.86 -6.23
C ALA A 149 8.96 -3.91 -7.13
N VAL A 150 8.84 -4.40 -8.36
CA VAL A 150 9.93 -4.36 -9.35
C VAL A 150 10.30 -2.92 -9.70
N ALA A 151 9.31 -2.09 -10.06
CA ALA A 151 9.53 -0.69 -10.41
C ALA A 151 10.10 0.13 -9.24
N ALA A 152 9.76 -0.26 -8.00
CA ALA A 152 10.27 0.33 -6.77
C ALA A 152 11.68 -0.17 -6.38
N GLY A 153 12.26 -1.11 -7.14
CA GLY A 153 13.62 -1.61 -6.92
C GLY A 153 13.76 -2.71 -5.85
N LEU A 154 12.66 -3.34 -5.44
CA LEU A 154 12.65 -4.37 -4.38
C LEU A 154 13.00 -5.77 -4.89
N GLY A 155 13.28 -5.93 -6.18
CA GLY A 155 13.69 -7.21 -6.76
C GLY A 155 13.16 -7.41 -8.16
N MET A 156 13.25 -8.64 -8.64
CA MET A 156 12.87 -9.02 -10.00
C MET A 156 11.83 -10.13 -9.99
N MET A 157 10.97 -10.16 -11.00
CA MET A 157 10.01 -11.25 -11.18
C MET A 157 10.75 -12.53 -11.57
N GLY A 158 10.62 -13.58 -10.75
CA GLY A 158 11.12 -14.92 -11.08
C GLY A 158 10.19 -15.69 -12.02
N ILE A 159 10.66 -16.82 -12.56
CA ILE A 159 9.85 -17.72 -13.42
C ILE A 159 8.59 -18.26 -12.72
N HIS A 160 8.64 -18.38 -11.39
CA HIS A 160 7.51 -18.77 -10.54
C HIS A 160 6.54 -17.60 -10.27
N ARG A 161 6.73 -16.46 -10.94
CA ARG A 161 5.94 -15.23 -10.81
C ARG A 161 5.88 -14.65 -9.39
N ASN A 162 6.88 -14.92 -8.55
CA ASN A 162 7.08 -14.18 -7.30
C ASN A 162 8.27 -13.24 -7.47
N ILE A 163 8.30 -12.20 -6.64
CA ILE A 163 9.46 -11.30 -6.57
C ILE A 163 10.60 -12.04 -5.88
N ILE A 164 11.80 -11.89 -6.44
CA ILE A 164 13.06 -12.34 -5.84
C ILE A 164 13.78 -11.09 -5.34
N HIS A 165 13.71 -10.88 -4.03
CA HIS A 165 14.43 -9.81 -3.34
C HIS A 165 15.94 -10.10 -3.34
N PRO A 166 16.82 -9.09 -3.53
CA PRO A 166 18.27 -9.30 -3.59
C PRO A 166 18.86 -9.90 -2.30
N ILE A 167 18.24 -9.63 -1.14
CA ILE A 167 18.72 -10.11 0.16
C ILE A 167 17.90 -11.30 0.67
N PHE A 168 16.58 -11.27 0.47
CA PHE A 168 15.65 -12.22 1.11
C PHE A 168 15.23 -13.36 0.18
N GLY A 169 15.57 -13.29 -1.11
CA GLY A 169 15.05 -14.22 -2.11
C GLY A 169 13.54 -14.03 -2.28
N ASN A 170 12.82 -15.13 -2.51
CA ASN A 170 11.36 -15.11 -2.64
C ASN A 170 10.62 -15.40 -1.32
N PHE A 171 11.29 -15.17 -0.18
CA PHE A 171 10.73 -15.35 1.17
C PHE A 171 10.24 -14.00 1.74
N ILE A 172 9.42 -13.31 0.95
CA ILE A 172 8.87 -11.97 1.19
C ILE A 172 7.39 -11.90 0.80
#